data_AF-A0A7T7L063-F1
#
_entry.id   AF-A0A7T7L063-F1
#
_cell.length_a   1.000
_cell.length_b   1.000
_cell.length_c   1.000
_cell.angle_alpha   90.00
_cell.angle_beta   90.00
_cell.angle_gamma   90.00
#
_symmetry.space_group_name_H-M   'P 1'
#
loop_
_entity.id
_entity.type
_entity.pdbx_description
1 polymer ?
#
loop_
_entity_poly.entity_id
_entity_poly.type
_entity_poly.pdbx_seq_one_letter_code
_entity_poly.pdbx_strand_id
1 'polypeptide(L)'
;MDFTLPRYDAVLTTEQRDQLRALHEDGNARFWGATPAHDRKLADVVTGDVVLFTGQNQVRAIGEVGAIFRNRALADLLWPPRDGEQSWHTVYSLLDLVPTDIPYVELNAAIGYSPAYNFPGQMVLRDDKARSVLEDFMITPDTEWQTLVPQLTGRQSGIRDRDVVRIAAMEELRTHRTGYRRSRRLIVVDRREAVLVREYRQHLADRGLTAQRFYCASGISDMYVESVDGSEVIEAKSTASHLHVRQALAQLLDYGPHSPVPAQRLTGLFPELPAREDVELLHRYGVDCVHRESPGVFRRLPAVSERRIVMREIWSGADHVAE
;
A
#
# COMPACT_ATOMS: atom_id res chain seq x y z
N MET A 1 18.68 -12.90 10.89
CA MET A 1 19.39 -14.16 11.15
C MET A 1 20.21 -14.42 9.91
N ASP A 2 21.52 -14.61 10.05
CA ASP A 2 22.39 -14.95 8.93
C ASP A 2 22.24 -16.45 8.62
N PHE A 3 21.49 -16.76 7.55
CA PHE A 3 21.19 -18.14 7.18
C PHE A 3 22.33 -18.80 6.41
N THR A 4 23.38 -18.04 6.08
CA THR A 4 24.57 -18.54 5.37
C THR A 4 25.60 -19.17 6.31
N LEU A 5 25.42 -19.02 7.63
CA LEU A 5 26.27 -19.68 8.62
C LEU A 5 26.19 -21.21 8.48
N PRO A 6 27.31 -21.95 8.62
CA PRO A 6 27.37 -23.40 8.34
C PRO A 6 26.31 -24.23 9.06
N ARG A 7 25.95 -23.87 10.30
CA ARG A 7 24.94 -24.59 11.08
C ARG A 7 23.53 -24.55 10.47
N TYR A 8 23.17 -23.44 9.82
CA TYR A 8 21.87 -23.26 9.17
C TYR A 8 21.94 -23.75 7.73
N ASP A 9 23.02 -23.44 7.02
CA ASP A 9 23.21 -23.87 5.63
C ASP A 9 23.23 -25.39 5.48
N ALA A 10 23.78 -26.12 6.46
CA ALA A 10 23.85 -27.58 6.46
C ALA A 10 22.48 -28.28 6.53
N VAL A 11 21.43 -27.61 7.01
CA VAL A 11 20.08 -28.16 7.10
C VAL A 11 19.14 -27.65 6.00
N LEU A 12 19.63 -26.78 5.11
CA LEU A 12 18.89 -26.30 3.95
C LEU A 12 19.13 -27.23 2.75
N THR A 13 18.06 -27.54 2.02
CA THR A 13 18.22 -28.14 0.68
C THR A 13 18.79 -27.09 -0.29
N THR A 14 19.36 -27.55 -1.41
CA THR A 14 19.84 -26.63 -2.46
C THR A 14 18.76 -25.66 -2.91
N GLU A 15 17.55 -26.15 -3.16
CA GLU A 15 16.43 -25.32 -3.59
C GLU A 15 16.01 -24.28 -2.54
N GLN A 16 15.95 -24.65 -1.26
CA GLN A 16 15.63 -23.71 -0.18
C GLN A 16 16.71 -22.64 -0.02
N ARG A 17 17.99 -23.03 -0.16
CA ARG A 17 19.12 -22.11 -0.13
C ARG A 17 19.04 -21.11 -1.29
N ASP A 18 18.74 -21.59 -2.50
CA ASP A 18 18.65 -20.75 -3.69
C ASP A 18 17.48 -19.76 -3.58
N GLN A 19 16.32 -20.21 -3.10
CA GLN A 19 15.17 -19.34 -2.83
C GLN A 19 15.51 -18.24 -1.80
N LEU A 20 16.17 -18.59 -0.70
CA LEU A 20 16.57 -17.62 0.32
C LEU A 20 17.59 -16.61 -0.23
N ARG A 21 18.61 -17.07 -0.97
CA ARG A 21 19.64 -16.17 -1.55
C ARG A 21 19.07 -15.22 -2.60
N ALA A 22 18.11 -15.69 -3.41
CA ALA A 22 17.45 -14.85 -4.40
C ALA A 22 16.64 -13.72 -3.76
N LEU A 23 16.07 -13.95 -2.57
CA LEU A 23 15.20 -13.00 -1.89
C LEU A 23 15.93 -12.12 -0.86
N HIS A 24 17.02 -12.63 -0.29
CA HIS A 24 17.82 -12.03 0.80
C HIS A 24 19.31 -12.02 0.41
N GLU A 25 19.69 -11.11 -0.48
CA GLU A 25 21.04 -11.02 -1.07
C GLU A 25 22.14 -10.78 -0.03
N ASP A 26 21.81 -10.17 1.11
CA ASP A 26 22.73 -9.90 2.22
C ASP A 26 22.93 -11.11 3.15
N GLY A 27 22.36 -12.27 2.81
CA GLY A 27 22.42 -13.49 3.60
C GLY A 27 21.62 -13.44 4.91
N ASN A 28 20.87 -12.36 5.16
CA ASN A 28 20.12 -12.15 6.38
C ASN A 28 18.62 -12.21 6.14
N ALA A 29 17.93 -13.07 6.89
CA ALA A 29 16.47 -13.15 6.85
C ALA A 29 15.88 -13.12 8.27
N ARG A 30 14.65 -12.63 8.36
CA ARG A 30 13.76 -12.86 9.51
C ARG A 30 12.84 -14.00 9.15
N PHE A 31 12.53 -14.85 10.12
CA PHE A 31 11.73 -16.05 9.89
C PHE A 31 10.50 -16.06 10.80
N TRP A 32 9.47 -16.77 10.35
CA TRP A 32 8.34 -17.17 11.16
C TRP A 32 7.96 -18.63 10.87
N GLY A 33 7.38 -19.29 11.87
CA GLY A 33 7.10 -20.72 11.87
C GLY A 33 5.63 -21.01 12.07
N ALA A 34 5.17 -22.12 11.50
CA ALA A 34 3.86 -22.68 11.73
C ALA A 34 3.97 -24.17 12.09
N THR A 35 3.13 -24.61 13.02
CA THR A 35 3.06 -26.02 13.42
C THR A 35 2.38 -26.87 12.34
N PRO A 36 2.56 -28.21 12.31
CA PRO A 36 1.91 -29.09 11.34
C PRO A 36 0.38 -28.92 11.24
N ALA A 37 -0.28 -28.51 12.34
CA ALA A 37 -1.71 -28.22 12.35
C ALA A 37 -2.14 -27.11 11.37
N HIS A 38 -1.20 -26.27 10.91
CA HIS A 38 -1.44 -25.17 9.99
C HIS A 38 -1.04 -25.47 8.55
N ASP A 39 -0.43 -26.62 8.26
CA ASP A 39 0.09 -26.95 6.93
C ASP A 39 -0.98 -26.90 5.84
N ARG A 40 -2.19 -27.38 6.14
CA ARG A 40 -3.31 -27.31 5.19
C ARG A 40 -3.78 -25.87 4.95
N LYS A 41 -3.73 -25.03 5.99
CA LYS A 41 -4.15 -23.62 5.89
C LYS A 41 -3.17 -22.77 5.10
N LEU A 42 -1.89 -23.16 5.09
CA LEU A 42 -0.79 -22.47 4.41
C LEU A 42 -0.48 -23.05 3.02
N ALA A 43 -1.25 -24.02 2.56
CA ALA A 43 -0.93 -24.76 1.33
C ALA A 43 -0.92 -23.88 0.07
N ASP A 44 -1.69 -22.80 0.08
CA ASP A 44 -1.83 -21.80 -0.98
C ASP A 44 -1.12 -20.48 -0.65
N VAL A 45 -0.42 -20.40 0.48
CA VAL A 45 0.38 -19.22 0.82
C VAL A 45 1.68 -19.24 0.02
N VAL A 46 1.98 -18.14 -0.64
CA VAL A 46 3.10 -18.00 -1.56
C VAL A 46 3.94 -16.77 -1.25
N THR A 47 5.13 -16.71 -1.85
CA THR A 47 5.95 -15.49 -1.86
C THR A 47 5.12 -14.32 -2.38
N GLY A 48 5.08 -13.21 -1.65
CA GLY A 48 4.26 -12.04 -1.98
C GLY A 48 3.03 -11.84 -1.10
N ASP A 49 2.56 -12.89 -0.41
CA ASP A 49 1.41 -12.76 0.47
C ASP A 49 1.72 -11.87 1.68
N VAL A 50 0.72 -11.14 2.15
CA VAL A 50 0.88 -10.22 3.29
C VAL A 50 0.61 -10.95 4.60
N VAL A 51 1.51 -10.76 5.57
CA VAL A 51 1.38 -11.27 6.94
C VAL A 51 1.19 -10.13 7.93
N LEU A 52 0.16 -10.26 8.80
CA LEU A 52 -0.10 -9.36 9.92
C LEU A 52 0.30 -10.05 11.22
N PHE A 53 1.24 -9.46 11.95
CA PHE A 53 1.63 -9.93 13.28
C PHE A 53 0.76 -9.27 14.35
N THR A 54 -0.04 -10.06 15.05
CA THR A 54 -1.00 -9.58 16.04
C THR A 54 -0.55 -9.90 17.47
N GLY A 55 -0.86 -9.00 18.40
CA GLY A 55 -0.54 -9.14 19.82
C GLY A 55 -0.91 -7.87 20.60
N GLN A 56 -1.17 -8.00 21.90
CA GLN A 56 -1.56 -6.86 22.75
C GLN A 56 -2.79 -6.09 22.19
N ASN A 57 -3.79 -6.82 21.65
CA ASN A 57 -5.00 -6.27 21.02
C ASN A 57 -4.76 -5.37 19.79
N GLN A 58 -3.60 -5.51 19.14
CA GLN A 58 -3.21 -4.73 17.98
C GLN A 58 -2.47 -5.58 16.94
N VAL A 59 -2.50 -5.18 15.67
CA VAL A 59 -1.47 -5.52 14.69
C VAL A 59 -0.23 -4.72 15.05
N ARG A 60 0.89 -5.40 15.28
CA ARG A 60 2.17 -4.83 15.72
C ARG A 60 3.19 -4.72 14.59
N ALA A 61 3.03 -5.52 13.55
CA ALA A 61 3.82 -5.40 12.34
C ALA A 61 3.08 -5.99 11.14
N ILE A 62 3.40 -5.49 9.96
CA ILE A 62 2.97 -6.04 8.67
C ILE A 62 4.22 -6.41 7.90
N GLY A 63 4.22 -7.55 7.24
CA GLY A 63 5.30 -7.97 6.37
C GLY A 63 4.81 -8.70 5.14
N GLU A 64 5.76 -9.11 4.30
CA GLU A 64 5.52 -9.91 3.11
C GLU A 64 6.21 -11.28 3.25
N VAL A 65 5.49 -12.33 2.90
CA VAL A 65 5.99 -13.70 2.88
C VAL A 65 7.06 -13.80 1.79
N GLY A 66 8.27 -14.18 2.18
CA GLY A 66 9.38 -14.51 1.27
C GLY A 66 9.37 -16.00 0.92
N ALA A 67 10.56 -16.62 0.92
CA ALA A 67 10.67 -18.06 0.73
C ALA A 67 9.87 -18.81 1.81
N ILE A 68 8.96 -19.68 1.40
CA ILE A 68 8.12 -20.53 2.25
C ILE A 68 8.35 -22.01 1.90
N PHE A 69 8.66 -22.82 2.90
CA PHE A 69 8.93 -24.24 2.72
C PHE A 69 8.79 -25.03 4.02
N ARG A 70 8.70 -26.35 3.91
CA ARG A 70 8.75 -27.26 5.07
C ARG A 70 10.20 -27.62 5.39
N ASN A 71 10.65 -27.29 6.58
CA ASN A 71 11.98 -27.68 7.06
C ASN A 71 12.03 -27.70 8.59
N ARG A 72 11.72 -28.87 9.17
CA ARG A 72 11.75 -29.08 10.61
C ARG A 72 13.16 -28.87 11.21
N ALA A 73 14.21 -29.31 10.51
CA ALA A 73 15.58 -29.20 11.00
C ALA A 73 16.00 -27.73 11.14
N LEU A 74 15.70 -26.89 10.16
CA LEU A 74 15.89 -25.44 10.26
C LEU A 74 15.04 -24.85 11.37
N ALA A 75 13.77 -25.27 11.47
CA ALA A 75 12.85 -24.73 12.46
C ALA A 75 13.29 -25.05 13.90
N ASP A 76 13.80 -26.25 14.16
CA ASP A 76 14.35 -26.66 15.46
C ASP A 76 15.63 -25.89 15.82
N LEU A 77 16.42 -25.45 14.83
CA LEU A 77 17.57 -24.56 15.06
C LEU A 77 17.16 -23.11 15.35
N LEU A 78 16.04 -22.65 14.78
CA LEU A 78 15.53 -21.28 14.98
C LEU A 78 14.73 -21.14 16.27
N TRP A 79 13.88 -22.13 16.54
CA TRP A 79 12.98 -22.21 17.67
C TRP A 79 13.04 -23.62 18.24
N PRO A 80 14.04 -23.93 19.09
CA PRO A 80 14.16 -25.22 19.72
C PRO A 80 12.86 -25.57 20.46
N PRO A 81 12.23 -26.73 20.18
CA PRO A 81 11.02 -27.14 20.87
C PRO A 81 11.34 -27.39 22.35
N ARG A 82 10.41 -27.03 23.22
CA ARG A 82 10.49 -27.43 24.64
C ARG A 82 10.15 -28.91 24.78
N ASP A 83 10.57 -29.50 25.90
CA ASP A 83 10.30 -30.91 26.19
C ASP A 83 8.80 -31.23 26.06
N GLY A 84 8.48 -32.16 25.14
CA GLY A 84 7.11 -32.60 24.86
C GLY A 84 6.27 -31.67 23.97
N GLU A 85 6.80 -30.52 23.55
CA GLU A 85 6.11 -29.63 22.62
C GLU A 85 6.33 -30.05 21.15
N GLN A 86 5.33 -29.78 20.30
CA GLN A 86 5.42 -30.06 18.87
C GLN A 86 6.34 -29.04 18.21
N SER A 87 7.28 -29.54 17.40
CA SER A 87 8.16 -28.71 16.59
C SER A 87 7.40 -27.92 15.51
N TRP A 88 8.00 -26.83 15.06
CA TRP A 88 7.59 -26.06 13.89
C TRP A 88 7.94 -26.80 12.60
N HIS A 89 7.12 -26.65 11.58
CA HIS A 89 7.24 -27.47 10.36
C HIS A 89 7.34 -26.63 9.10
N THR A 90 6.35 -25.77 8.89
CA THR A 90 6.38 -24.79 7.80
C THR A 90 7.12 -23.54 8.29
N VAL A 91 8.14 -23.14 7.54
CA VAL A 91 8.98 -21.97 7.82
C VAL A 91 8.85 -21.03 6.64
N TYR A 92 8.69 -19.74 6.92
CA TYR A 92 8.80 -18.73 5.88
C TYR A 92 9.68 -17.56 6.32
N SER A 93 10.39 -16.99 5.37
CA SER A 93 11.16 -15.76 5.55
C SER A 93 10.28 -14.52 5.36
N LEU A 94 10.73 -13.37 5.85
CA LEU A 94 10.04 -12.08 5.71
C LEU A 94 10.85 -11.13 4.86
N LEU A 95 10.30 -10.67 3.74
CA LEU A 95 11.00 -9.74 2.83
C LEU A 95 11.05 -8.33 3.37
N ASP A 96 10.00 -7.94 4.07
CA ASP A 96 9.86 -6.64 4.71
C ASP A 96 9.05 -6.79 5.99
N LEU A 97 9.36 -5.96 6.98
CA LEU A 97 8.61 -5.93 8.24
C LEU A 97 8.52 -4.49 8.73
N VAL A 98 7.33 -3.93 8.60
CA VAL A 98 6.99 -2.58 9.01
C VAL A 98 6.28 -2.66 10.35
N PRO A 99 6.86 -2.13 11.44
CA PRO A 99 6.13 -1.97 12.71
C PRO A 99 4.88 -1.12 12.47
N THR A 100 3.77 -1.48 13.09
CA THR A 100 2.49 -0.75 13.02
C THR A 100 1.74 -0.89 14.33
N ASP A 101 0.70 -0.08 14.55
CA ASP A 101 -0.16 -0.17 15.74
C ASP A 101 -1.62 0.03 15.30
N ILE A 102 -2.21 -1.04 14.75
CA ILE A 102 -3.62 -1.08 14.28
C ILE A 102 -4.45 -1.86 15.31
N PRO A 103 -5.43 -1.26 16.00
CA PRO A 103 -6.29 -1.97 16.94
C PRO A 103 -7.10 -3.10 16.29
N TYR A 104 -7.35 -4.16 17.05
CA TYR A 104 -8.20 -5.27 16.58
C TYR A 104 -9.58 -4.81 16.12
N VAL A 105 -10.18 -3.79 16.75
CA VAL A 105 -11.48 -3.27 16.32
C VAL A 105 -11.47 -2.77 14.87
N GLU A 106 -10.37 -2.17 14.41
CA GLU A 106 -10.21 -1.71 13.03
C GLU A 106 -9.96 -2.88 12.08
N LEU A 107 -9.10 -3.83 12.48
CA LEU A 107 -8.87 -5.05 11.70
C LEU A 107 -10.15 -5.88 11.56
N ASN A 108 -10.92 -6.01 12.64
CA ASN A 108 -12.19 -6.72 12.65
C ASN A 108 -13.20 -6.02 11.74
N ALA A 109 -13.27 -4.69 11.76
CA ALA A 109 -14.14 -3.94 10.85
C ALA A 109 -13.77 -4.21 9.38
N ALA A 110 -12.48 -4.15 9.03
CA ALA A 110 -12.01 -4.42 7.66
C ALA A 110 -12.31 -5.85 7.19
N ILE A 111 -12.23 -6.84 8.09
CA ILE A 111 -12.52 -8.25 7.76
C ILE A 111 -14.04 -8.55 7.73
N GLY A 112 -14.86 -7.70 8.35
CA GLY A 112 -16.28 -7.98 8.61
C GLY A 112 -16.51 -8.92 9.80
N TYR A 113 -15.63 -8.89 10.79
CA TYR A 113 -15.75 -9.62 12.06
C TYR A 113 -16.40 -8.77 13.16
N SER A 114 -16.85 -9.44 14.22
CA SER A 114 -17.32 -8.76 15.43
C SER A 114 -16.21 -7.88 16.03
N PRO A 115 -16.52 -6.66 16.53
CA PRO A 115 -15.55 -5.76 17.14
C PRO A 115 -14.70 -6.39 18.25
N ALA A 116 -15.28 -7.34 19.00
CA ALA A 116 -14.64 -8.04 20.11
C ALA A 116 -13.91 -9.33 19.69
N TYR A 117 -13.83 -9.64 18.39
CA TYR A 117 -13.15 -10.82 17.90
C TYR A 117 -11.65 -10.74 18.22
N ASN A 118 -11.11 -11.83 18.76
CA ASN A 118 -9.68 -11.99 19.04
C ASN A 118 -9.07 -12.98 18.06
N PHE A 119 -7.75 -12.89 17.88
CA PHE A 119 -6.96 -13.73 16.97
C PHE A 119 -6.18 -14.78 17.77
N PRO A 120 -6.75 -15.95 18.12
CA PRO A 120 -6.16 -16.92 19.05
C PRO A 120 -5.02 -17.76 18.45
N GLY A 121 -4.53 -17.43 17.26
CA GLY A 121 -3.48 -18.18 16.58
C GLY A 121 -3.40 -17.84 15.10
N GLN A 122 -2.64 -18.64 14.36
CA GLN A 122 -2.40 -18.38 12.95
C GLN A 122 -3.64 -18.71 12.10
N MET A 123 -3.99 -17.77 11.25
CA MET A 123 -5.10 -17.86 10.31
C MET A 123 -4.67 -17.30 8.96
N VAL A 124 -5.40 -17.69 7.91
CA VAL A 124 -5.18 -17.21 6.55
C VAL A 124 -6.51 -16.63 6.07
N LEU A 125 -6.51 -15.33 5.77
CA LEU A 125 -7.62 -14.64 5.13
C LEU A 125 -7.51 -14.86 3.61
N ARG A 126 -8.65 -14.97 2.94
CA ARG A 126 -8.72 -15.21 1.49
C ARG A 126 -9.75 -14.29 0.85
N ASP A 127 -9.63 -14.16 -0.46
CA ASP A 127 -10.62 -13.52 -1.33
C ASP A 127 -10.96 -12.12 -0.83
N ASP A 128 -12.26 -11.81 -0.72
CA ASP A 128 -12.77 -10.50 -0.35
C ASP A 128 -12.28 -10.05 1.03
N LYS A 129 -12.06 -10.97 1.98
CA LYS A 129 -11.53 -10.59 3.31
C LYS A 129 -10.08 -10.14 3.24
N ALA A 130 -9.26 -10.84 2.45
CA ALA A 130 -7.88 -10.43 2.24
C ALA A 130 -7.85 -9.08 1.49
N ARG A 131 -8.66 -8.95 0.43
CA ARG A 131 -8.78 -7.72 -0.35
C ARG A 131 -9.20 -6.52 0.50
N SER A 132 -10.24 -6.66 1.32
CA SER A 132 -10.70 -5.58 2.20
C SER A 132 -9.62 -5.13 3.18
N VAL A 133 -8.82 -6.04 3.73
CA VAL A 133 -7.71 -5.68 4.63
C VAL A 133 -6.63 -4.91 3.88
N LEU A 134 -6.25 -5.36 2.68
CA LEU A 134 -5.25 -4.67 1.86
C LEU A 134 -5.74 -3.27 1.46
N GLU A 135 -7.01 -3.15 1.07
CA GLU A 135 -7.61 -1.89 0.67
C GLU A 135 -7.82 -0.92 1.84
N ASP A 136 -8.42 -1.36 2.94
CA ASP A 136 -8.74 -0.49 4.09
C ASP A 136 -7.51 0.00 4.82
N PHE A 137 -6.41 -0.76 4.80
CA PHE A 137 -5.13 -0.34 5.36
C PHE A 137 -4.15 0.18 4.30
N MET A 138 -4.60 0.29 3.05
CA MET A 138 -3.80 0.79 1.92
C MET A 138 -2.45 0.07 1.80
N ILE A 139 -2.45 -1.24 2.04
CA ILE A 139 -1.26 -2.10 1.95
C ILE A 139 -1.11 -2.53 0.50
N THR A 140 0.07 -2.32 -0.07
CA THR A 140 0.40 -2.81 -1.40
C THR A 140 1.66 -3.68 -1.32
N PRO A 141 1.56 -4.98 -1.66
CA PRO A 141 2.71 -5.88 -1.76
C PRO A 141 3.60 -5.53 -2.96
N ASP A 142 4.90 -5.83 -2.86
CA ASP A 142 5.86 -5.51 -3.93
C ASP A 142 5.67 -6.37 -5.16
N THR A 143 5.30 -7.63 -4.99
CA THR A 143 5.10 -8.58 -6.09
C THR A 143 4.04 -8.08 -7.07
N GLU A 144 2.98 -7.45 -6.56
CA GLU A 144 1.96 -6.78 -7.38
C GLU A 144 2.57 -5.58 -8.12
N TRP A 145 3.34 -4.75 -7.42
CA TRP A 145 4.05 -3.60 -7.99
C TRP A 145 5.04 -3.95 -9.08
N GLN A 146 5.92 -4.92 -8.83
CA GLN A 146 6.93 -5.41 -9.76
C GLN A 146 6.32 -6.03 -11.00
N THR A 147 5.11 -6.58 -10.91
CA THR A 147 4.37 -7.10 -12.07
C THR A 147 3.77 -5.99 -12.91
N LEU A 148 3.22 -4.95 -12.29
CA LEU A 148 2.47 -3.89 -12.96
C LEU A 148 3.38 -2.80 -13.56
N VAL A 149 4.45 -2.38 -12.87
CA VAL A 149 5.31 -1.27 -13.30
C VAL A 149 5.96 -1.49 -14.68
N PRO A 150 6.53 -2.67 -15.02
CA PRO A 150 7.08 -2.90 -16.36
C PRO A 150 6.03 -2.83 -17.48
N GLN A 151 4.78 -3.20 -17.19
CA GLN A 151 3.68 -3.17 -18.16
C GLN A 151 3.18 -1.73 -18.39
N LEU A 152 3.17 -0.92 -17.34
CA LEU A 152 2.80 0.49 -17.37
C LEU A 152 3.87 1.35 -18.05
N THR A 153 5.14 1.08 -17.77
CA THR A 153 6.27 1.78 -18.41
C THR A 153 6.55 1.30 -19.84
N GLY A 154 6.16 0.07 -20.20
CA GLY A 154 6.30 -0.48 -21.55
C GLY A 154 5.26 0.00 -22.57
N ARG A 155 4.14 0.58 -22.14
CA ARG A 155 3.05 1.05 -23.03
C ARG A 155 3.18 2.49 -23.52
N GLN A 156 4.13 3.27 -23.01
CA GLN A 156 4.43 4.61 -23.51
C GLN A 156 5.72 4.61 -24.34
N SER A 157 5.62 4.20 -25.61
CA SER A 157 6.69 4.43 -26.58
C SER A 157 6.21 5.34 -27.69
N GLY A 158 6.42 6.64 -27.47
CA GLY A 158 6.21 7.69 -28.46
C GLY A 158 6.79 9.02 -27.99
N ILE A 159 8.09 9.21 -28.24
CA ILE A 159 8.81 10.50 -28.35
C ILE A 159 9.52 11.05 -27.08
N ARG A 160 10.84 10.77 -27.03
CA ARG A 160 12.00 11.60 -26.66
C ARG A 160 11.89 12.58 -25.46
N ASP A 161 12.32 12.13 -24.28
CA ASP A 161 13.43 12.77 -23.55
C ASP A 161 14.05 11.78 -22.55
N ARG A 162 15.12 11.09 -22.97
CA ARG A 162 15.66 9.91 -22.27
C ARG A 162 16.81 10.20 -21.30
N ASP A 163 17.20 11.45 -21.12
CA ASP A 163 18.41 11.76 -20.35
C ASP A 163 18.17 12.49 -19.01
N VAL A 164 16.97 13.06 -18.77
CA VAL A 164 16.61 13.66 -17.46
C VAL A 164 16.03 12.61 -16.49
N VAL A 165 15.30 11.62 -17.01
CA VAL A 165 14.61 10.57 -16.22
C VAL A 165 15.59 9.66 -15.47
N ARG A 166 16.83 9.51 -15.96
CA ARG A 166 17.85 8.67 -15.31
C ARG A 166 18.47 9.29 -14.05
N ILE A 167 18.47 10.61 -13.90
CA ILE A 167 18.98 11.26 -12.69
C ILE A 167 17.88 11.27 -11.60
N ALA A 168 16.62 11.51 -11.97
CA ALA A 168 15.50 11.50 -11.03
C ALA A 168 15.16 10.10 -10.48
N ALA A 169 15.20 9.06 -11.33
CA ALA A 169 14.89 7.69 -10.89
C ALA A 169 15.89 7.13 -9.84
N MET A 170 17.12 7.65 -9.79
CA MET A 170 18.09 7.28 -8.73
C MET A 170 17.93 8.12 -7.45
N GLU A 171 17.46 9.37 -7.55
CA GLU A 171 17.20 10.22 -6.38
C GLU A 171 15.86 9.87 -5.69
N GLU A 172 14.81 9.52 -6.45
CA GLU A 172 13.52 9.06 -5.91
C GLU A 172 13.62 7.75 -5.11
N LEU A 173 14.63 6.94 -5.37
CA LEU A 173 14.89 5.71 -4.61
C LEU A 173 15.39 5.97 -3.18
N ARG A 174 15.60 7.22 -2.75
CA ARG A 174 16.11 7.55 -1.40
C ARG A 174 15.45 8.73 -0.68
N THR A 175 14.36 9.29 -1.18
CA THR A 175 13.74 10.45 -0.52
C THR A 175 12.81 10.03 0.63
N HIS A 176 13.25 10.32 1.84
CA HIS A 176 12.54 10.10 3.10
C HIS A 176 11.41 11.12 3.33
N ARG A 177 10.22 10.60 3.71
CA ARG A 177 9.08 11.23 4.44
C ARG A 177 8.27 12.31 3.69
N THR A 178 6.93 12.31 3.73
CA THR A 178 5.99 12.09 4.86
C THR A 178 4.79 11.20 4.47
N GLY A 179 4.22 10.48 5.44
CA GLY A 179 2.97 9.68 5.31
C GLY A 179 3.16 8.16 5.16
N TYR A 180 4.17 7.72 4.41
CA TYR A 180 4.38 6.29 4.13
C TYR A 180 5.50 5.69 4.98
N ARG A 181 5.27 4.51 5.56
CA ARG A 181 6.37 3.64 6.04
C ARG A 181 6.71 2.66 4.94
N ARG A 182 7.60 3.08 4.04
CA ARG A 182 8.13 2.23 2.97
C ARG A 182 9.26 1.38 3.54
N SER A 183 9.12 0.06 3.47
CA SER A 183 10.26 -0.86 3.42
C SER A 183 10.58 -1.15 1.95
N ARG A 184 11.68 -1.84 1.63
CA ARG A 184 12.19 -1.98 0.25
C ARG A 184 11.16 -2.49 -0.78
N ARG A 185 10.09 -3.13 -0.31
CA ARG A 185 9.10 -3.93 -1.02
C ARG A 185 7.64 -3.62 -0.57
N LEU A 186 7.38 -3.32 0.71
CA LEU A 186 6.03 -3.11 1.26
C LEU A 186 5.69 -1.61 1.50
N ILE A 187 4.53 -1.18 1.00
CA ILE A 187 3.95 0.14 1.31
C ILE A 187 2.86 -0.01 2.37
N VAL A 188 3.02 0.68 3.51
CA VAL A 188 1.99 0.84 4.54
C VAL A 188 1.75 2.34 4.76
N VAL A 189 0.51 2.77 4.56
CA VAL A 189 0.07 4.17 4.72
C VAL A 189 -0.17 4.49 6.19
N ASP A 190 -0.06 5.77 6.57
CA ASP A 190 -0.39 6.24 7.91
C ASP A 190 -1.82 5.85 8.30
N ARG A 191 -2.00 5.35 9.53
CA ARG A 191 -3.30 4.90 10.04
C ARG A 191 -4.38 5.98 9.97
N ARG A 192 -4.04 7.25 10.22
CA ARG A 192 -5.03 8.35 10.17
C ARG A 192 -5.53 8.59 8.74
N GLU A 193 -4.64 8.43 7.77
CA GLU A 193 -4.95 8.56 6.34
C GLU A 193 -5.77 7.36 5.86
N ALA A 194 -5.38 6.13 6.20
CA ALA A 194 -6.15 4.92 5.90
C ALA A 194 -7.59 4.99 6.46
N VAL A 195 -7.76 5.47 7.70
CA VAL A 195 -9.08 5.70 8.31
C VAL A 195 -9.89 6.73 7.51
N LEU A 196 -9.28 7.84 7.09
CA LEU A 196 -9.93 8.88 6.30
C LEU A 196 -10.36 8.37 4.92
N VAL A 197 -9.49 7.61 4.24
CA VAL A 197 -9.78 6.95 2.96
C VAL A 197 -10.97 6.01 3.11
N ARG A 198 -10.94 5.10 4.11
CA ARG A 198 -12.06 4.16 4.35
C ARG A 198 -13.38 4.88 4.60
N GLU A 199 -13.39 5.90 5.46
CA GLU A 199 -14.60 6.70 5.72
C GLU A 199 -15.11 7.39 4.45
N TYR A 200 -14.21 7.93 3.62
CA TYR A 200 -14.60 8.59 2.39
C TYR A 200 -15.08 7.61 1.30
N ARG A 201 -14.45 6.43 1.21
CA ARG A 201 -14.92 5.35 0.32
C ARG A 201 -16.34 4.93 0.68
N GLN A 202 -16.67 4.80 1.96
CA GLN A 202 -18.04 4.52 2.39
C GLN A 202 -18.98 5.68 2.01
N HIS A 203 -18.56 6.93 2.24
CA HIS A 203 -19.34 8.11 1.85
C HIS A 203 -19.65 8.17 0.34
N LEU A 204 -18.73 7.71 -0.51
CA LEU A 204 -18.91 7.57 -1.95
C LEU A 204 -19.83 6.39 -2.29
N ALA A 205 -19.65 5.23 -1.63
CA ALA A 205 -20.48 4.04 -1.82
C ALA A 205 -21.96 4.30 -1.47
N ASP A 206 -22.23 5.07 -0.41
CA ASP A 206 -23.59 5.50 -0.03
C ASP A 206 -24.27 6.37 -1.11
N ARG A 207 -23.48 6.90 -2.07
CA ARG A 207 -23.94 7.66 -3.25
C ARG A 207 -23.91 6.83 -4.54
N GLY A 208 -23.65 5.53 -4.44
CA GLY A 208 -23.55 4.63 -5.59
C GLY A 208 -22.25 4.77 -6.39
N LEU A 209 -21.22 5.40 -5.83
CA LEU A 209 -19.91 5.55 -6.46
C LEU A 209 -18.92 4.51 -5.92
N THR A 210 -18.17 3.88 -6.82
CA THR A 210 -17.11 2.94 -6.45
C THR A 210 -15.75 3.63 -6.57
N ALA A 211 -15.03 3.69 -5.46
CA ALA A 211 -13.64 4.14 -5.44
C ALA A 211 -12.71 2.93 -5.57
N GLN A 212 -11.73 3.05 -6.46
CA GLN A 212 -10.67 2.08 -6.70
C GLN A 212 -9.31 2.78 -6.70
N ARG A 213 -8.22 2.02 -6.76
CA ARG A 213 -6.86 2.54 -6.91
C ARG A 213 -6.35 2.26 -8.31
N PHE A 214 -5.46 3.09 -8.82
CA PHE A 214 -4.69 2.76 -10.02
C PHE A 214 -3.20 2.93 -9.77
N TYR A 215 -2.43 2.23 -10.60
CA TYR A 215 -0.99 2.18 -10.55
C TYR A 215 -0.43 2.95 -11.73
N CYS A 216 0.59 3.76 -11.49
CA CYS A 216 1.32 4.49 -12.53
C CYS A 216 2.81 4.51 -12.22
N ALA A 217 3.62 4.99 -13.16
CA ALA A 217 5.07 5.09 -12.97
C ALA A 217 5.44 5.94 -11.74
N SER A 218 4.63 6.95 -11.42
CA SER A 218 4.85 7.89 -10.31
C SER A 218 4.38 7.36 -8.95
N GLY A 219 3.66 6.24 -8.89
CA GLY A 219 3.10 5.74 -7.63
C GLY A 219 1.75 5.05 -7.75
N ILE A 220 1.08 4.90 -6.61
CA ILE A 220 -0.28 4.39 -6.51
C ILE A 220 -1.17 5.54 -6.07
N SER A 221 -2.30 5.72 -6.74
CA SER A 221 -3.30 6.66 -6.23
C SER A 221 -3.93 6.16 -4.94
N ASP A 222 -4.36 7.11 -4.10
CA ASP A 222 -5.16 6.77 -2.94
C ASP A 222 -6.58 6.35 -3.35
N MET A 223 -7.22 7.13 -4.22
CA MET A 223 -8.53 6.82 -4.76
C MET A 223 -8.71 7.39 -6.17
N TYR A 224 -9.49 6.66 -6.95
CA TYR A 224 -9.95 7.01 -8.27
C TYR A 224 -11.40 6.57 -8.43
N VAL A 225 -12.23 7.47 -8.95
CA VAL A 225 -13.68 7.26 -9.09
C VAL A 225 -14.06 7.55 -10.53
N GLU A 226 -14.83 6.65 -11.12
CA GLU A 226 -15.50 6.89 -12.40
C GLU A 226 -16.98 7.08 -12.16
N SER A 227 -17.53 8.13 -12.76
CA SER A 227 -18.95 8.45 -12.70
C SER A 227 -19.44 8.95 -14.06
N VAL A 228 -20.76 9.07 -14.20
CA VAL A 228 -21.37 9.70 -15.39
C VAL A 228 -20.92 11.14 -15.61
N ASP A 229 -20.53 11.83 -14.53
CA ASP A 229 -20.08 13.23 -14.56
C ASP A 229 -18.56 13.36 -14.82
N GLY A 230 -17.88 12.23 -15.04
CA GLY A 230 -16.45 12.16 -15.30
C GLY A 230 -15.66 11.39 -14.25
N SER A 231 -14.36 11.25 -14.52
CA SER A 231 -13.40 10.59 -13.63
C SER A 231 -12.73 11.59 -12.68
N GLU A 232 -12.43 11.12 -11.47
CA GLU A 232 -11.86 11.90 -10.38
C GLU A 232 -10.69 11.15 -9.74
N VAL A 233 -9.56 11.83 -9.54
CA VAL A 233 -8.44 11.35 -8.73
C VAL A 233 -8.45 12.08 -7.40
N ILE A 234 -8.37 11.33 -6.30
CA ILE A 234 -8.44 11.86 -4.94
C ILE A 234 -7.19 11.40 -4.19
N GLU A 235 -6.51 12.34 -3.55
CA GLU A 235 -5.34 12.09 -2.71
C GLU A 235 -5.66 12.48 -1.27
N ALA A 236 -5.52 11.53 -0.35
CA ALA A 236 -5.80 11.73 1.06
C ALA A 236 -4.52 12.10 1.82
N LYS A 237 -4.69 12.84 2.92
CA LYS A 237 -3.58 13.13 3.83
C LYS A 237 -3.96 12.95 5.28
N SER A 238 -3.00 12.50 6.09
CA SER A 238 -3.18 12.31 7.54
C SER A 238 -3.45 13.58 8.36
N THR A 239 -3.11 14.77 7.85
CA THR A 239 -3.35 16.08 8.49
C THR A 239 -3.59 17.17 7.43
N ALA A 240 -4.18 18.30 7.83
CA ALA A 240 -4.41 19.45 6.95
C ALA A 240 -3.31 20.51 7.02
N SER A 241 -2.08 20.13 7.39
CA SER A 241 -0.97 21.08 7.46
C SER A 241 -0.52 21.52 6.07
N HIS A 242 0.04 22.73 5.96
CA HIS A 242 0.59 23.28 4.71
C HIS A 242 1.51 22.30 3.97
N LEU A 243 2.35 21.56 4.72
CA LEU A 243 3.21 20.52 4.17
C LEU A 243 2.41 19.43 3.44
N HIS A 244 1.37 18.89 4.09
CA HIS A 244 0.55 17.83 3.51
C HIS A 244 -0.30 18.34 2.35
N VAL A 245 -0.76 19.58 2.38
CA VAL A 245 -1.48 20.19 1.25
C VAL A 245 -0.60 20.26 0.02
N ARG A 246 0.65 20.71 0.17
CA ARG A 246 1.62 20.73 -0.92
C ARG A 246 1.95 19.34 -1.45
N GLN A 247 2.03 18.35 -0.57
CA GLN A 247 2.26 16.96 -0.95
C GLN A 247 1.09 16.39 -1.74
N ALA A 248 -0.14 16.58 -1.26
CA ALA A 248 -1.33 16.16 -1.98
C ALA A 248 -1.41 16.80 -3.36
N LEU A 249 -1.14 18.11 -3.45
CA LEU A 249 -1.11 18.81 -4.73
C LEU A 249 -0.08 18.21 -5.70
N ALA A 250 1.16 17.98 -5.25
CA ALA A 250 2.20 17.40 -6.08
C ALA A 250 1.80 16.00 -6.59
N GLN A 251 1.37 15.12 -5.69
CA GLN A 251 0.96 13.76 -6.05
C GLN A 251 -0.23 13.75 -7.01
N LEU A 252 -1.23 14.61 -6.81
CA LEU A 252 -2.37 14.73 -7.73
C LEU A 252 -1.93 15.16 -9.14
N LEU A 253 -0.97 16.08 -9.24
CA LEU A 253 -0.42 16.51 -10.53
C LEU A 253 0.44 15.43 -11.19
N ASP A 254 1.13 14.60 -10.40
CA ASP A 254 1.90 13.45 -10.91
C ASP A 254 0.99 12.32 -11.37
N TYR A 255 -0.12 12.06 -10.67
CA TYR A 255 -1.06 10.98 -10.98
C TYR A 255 -2.06 11.32 -12.08
N GLY A 256 -2.48 12.58 -12.18
CA GLY A 256 -3.50 13.06 -13.11
C GLY A 256 -3.30 12.62 -14.57
N PRO A 257 -2.11 12.80 -15.18
CA PRO A 257 -1.83 12.38 -16.55
C PRO A 257 -1.94 10.87 -16.79
N HIS A 258 -1.84 10.07 -15.73
CA HIS A 258 -1.81 8.61 -15.79
C HIS A 258 -3.12 7.94 -15.35
N SER A 259 -4.15 8.73 -15.07
CA SER A 259 -5.48 8.19 -14.73
C SER A 259 -6.02 7.30 -15.85
N PRO A 260 -6.67 6.16 -15.55
CA PRO A 260 -7.19 5.22 -16.56
C PRO A 260 -8.10 5.87 -17.62
N VAL A 261 -8.97 6.77 -17.19
CA VAL A 261 -9.73 7.69 -18.04
C VAL A 261 -9.30 9.11 -17.67
N PRO A 262 -8.96 9.98 -18.65
CA PRO A 262 -8.46 11.33 -18.40
C PRO A 262 -9.26 12.04 -17.31
N ALA A 263 -8.60 12.26 -16.18
CA ALA A 263 -9.26 12.78 -15.01
C ALA A 263 -9.84 14.17 -15.30
N GLN A 264 -11.11 14.34 -14.95
CA GLN A 264 -11.82 15.61 -15.09
C GLN A 264 -11.70 16.45 -13.81
N ARG A 265 -11.35 15.80 -12.70
CA ARG A 265 -11.27 16.39 -11.38
C ARG A 265 -10.09 15.80 -10.60
N LEU A 266 -9.37 16.68 -9.92
CA LEU A 266 -8.41 16.34 -8.89
C LEU A 266 -8.94 16.86 -7.55
N THR A 267 -8.73 16.09 -6.48
CA THR A 267 -9.23 16.43 -5.14
C THR A 267 -8.22 16.08 -4.06
N GLY A 268 -7.87 17.06 -3.22
CA GLY A 268 -7.19 16.80 -1.95
C GLY A 268 -8.22 16.50 -0.85
N LEU A 269 -8.04 15.39 -0.13
CA LEU A 269 -8.90 14.95 0.96
C LEU A 269 -8.18 15.06 2.31
N PHE A 270 -8.77 15.82 3.24
CA PHE A 270 -8.16 16.16 4.53
C PHE A 270 -9.06 15.83 5.72
N PRO A 271 -8.49 15.52 6.91
CA PRO A 271 -9.26 15.13 8.09
C PRO A 271 -9.93 16.32 8.79
N GLU A 272 -9.52 17.53 8.46
CA GLU A 272 -10.02 18.82 8.94
C GLU A 272 -9.85 19.86 7.83
N LEU A 273 -10.51 21.01 7.95
CA LEU A 273 -10.42 22.09 6.96
C LEU A 273 -8.99 22.67 6.94
N PRO A 274 -8.27 22.64 5.81
CA PRO A 274 -6.97 23.32 5.69
C PRO A 274 -7.10 24.83 5.89
N ALA A 275 -5.97 25.49 6.15
CA ALA A 275 -5.93 26.95 6.22
C ALA A 275 -6.45 27.57 4.92
N ARG A 276 -7.00 28.78 4.99
CA ARG A 276 -7.56 29.45 3.81
C ARG A 276 -6.54 29.55 2.66
N GLU A 277 -5.30 29.91 2.97
CA GLU A 277 -4.21 30.00 2.01
C GLU A 277 -3.87 28.66 1.34
N ASP A 278 -4.05 27.56 2.05
CA ASP A 278 -3.83 26.20 1.56
C ASP A 278 -4.95 25.76 0.61
N VAL A 279 -6.20 26.09 0.93
CA VAL A 279 -7.34 25.88 0.02
C VAL A 279 -7.16 26.73 -1.24
N GLU A 280 -6.76 28.00 -1.09
CA GLU A 280 -6.48 28.89 -2.22
C GLU A 280 -5.33 28.38 -3.11
N LEU A 281 -4.30 27.75 -2.52
CA LEU A 281 -3.24 27.08 -3.25
C LEU A 281 -3.79 25.94 -4.11
N LEU A 282 -4.59 25.03 -3.56
CA LEU A 282 -5.21 23.94 -4.32
C LEU A 282 -6.11 24.49 -5.45
N HIS A 283 -6.94 25.47 -5.13
CA HIS A 283 -7.87 26.08 -6.08
C HIS A 283 -7.16 26.78 -7.23
N ARG A 284 -5.95 27.33 -7.01
CA ARG A 284 -5.12 27.91 -8.09
C ARG A 284 -4.80 26.91 -9.19
N TYR A 285 -4.68 25.63 -8.85
CA TYR A 285 -4.40 24.53 -9.78
C TYR A 285 -5.67 23.78 -10.21
N GLY A 286 -6.86 24.30 -9.89
CA GLY A 286 -8.13 23.67 -10.26
C GLY A 286 -8.45 22.41 -9.43
N VAL A 287 -7.75 22.21 -8.31
CA VAL A 287 -7.90 21.06 -7.42
C VAL A 287 -8.96 21.37 -6.36
N ASP A 288 -9.91 20.46 -6.18
CA ASP A 288 -10.90 20.58 -5.10
C ASP A 288 -10.28 20.27 -3.75
N CYS A 289 -10.82 20.88 -2.70
CA CYS A 289 -10.53 20.49 -1.33
C CYS A 289 -11.76 19.80 -0.74
N VAL A 290 -11.62 18.57 -0.28
CA VAL A 290 -12.62 17.89 0.56
C VAL A 290 -12.06 17.78 1.96
N HIS A 291 -12.88 18.11 2.96
CA HIS A 291 -12.52 17.86 4.35
C HIS A 291 -13.65 17.18 5.10
N ARG A 292 -13.29 16.47 6.17
CA ARG A 292 -14.27 15.90 7.11
C ARG A 292 -14.82 17.01 8.02
N GLU A 293 -16.15 17.09 8.16
CA GLU A 293 -16.83 17.97 9.12
C GLU A 293 -17.14 17.23 10.42
N SER A 294 -17.57 15.98 10.29
CA SER A 294 -17.78 15.04 11.40
C SER A 294 -17.60 13.60 10.88
N PRO A 295 -17.50 12.56 11.74
CA PRO A 295 -17.30 11.19 11.28
C PRO A 295 -18.31 10.77 10.21
N GLY A 296 -17.82 10.37 9.02
CA GLY A 296 -18.65 10.01 7.85
C GLY A 296 -19.28 11.17 7.07
N VAL A 297 -19.17 12.41 7.55
CA VAL A 297 -19.71 13.61 6.89
C VAL A 297 -18.56 14.45 6.31
N PHE A 298 -18.61 14.64 4.99
CA PHE A 298 -17.59 15.33 4.22
C PHE A 298 -18.16 16.54 3.50
N ARG A 299 -17.38 17.61 3.47
CA ARG A 299 -17.68 18.84 2.74
C ARG A 299 -16.65 19.07 1.66
N ARG A 300 -17.14 19.39 0.46
CA ARG A 300 -16.34 19.80 -0.68
C ARG A 300 -16.31 21.32 -0.81
N LEU A 301 -15.13 21.86 -1.01
CA LEU A 301 -14.85 23.22 -1.42
C LEU A 301 -14.34 23.16 -2.87
N PRO A 302 -15.25 23.33 -3.86
CA PRO A 302 -14.87 23.17 -5.26
C PRO A 302 -13.95 24.30 -5.70
N ALA A 303 -12.92 23.97 -6.48
CA ALA A 303 -12.21 24.97 -7.25
C ALA A 303 -13.14 25.56 -8.33
N VAL A 304 -12.95 26.84 -8.61
CA VAL A 304 -13.70 27.58 -9.64
C VAL A 304 -13.61 26.86 -10.98
N SER A 305 -14.76 26.64 -11.63
CA SER A 305 -14.89 25.81 -12.84
C SER A 305 -14.00 26.28 -13.99
N GLU A 306 -13.90 27.59 -14.20
CA GLU A 306 -13.05 28.20 -15.23
C GLU A 306 -11.58 27.85 -15.00
N ARG A 307 -11.11 27.91 -13.75
CA ARG A 307 -9.72 27.54 -13.41
C ARG A 307 -9.49 26.06 -13.64
N ARG A 308 -10.45 25.19 -13.28
CA ARG A 308 -10.35 23.75 -13.51
C ARG A 308 -10.21 23.42 -14.99
N ILE A 309 -11.01 24.04 -15.85
CA ILE A 309 -10.96 23.81 -17.30
C ILE A 309 -9.57 24.13 -17.84
N VAL A 310 -9.03 25.32 -17.50
CA VAL A 310 -7.68 25.73 -17.92
C VAL A 310 -6.62 24.78 -17.40
N MET A 311 -6.67 24.43 -16.11
CA MET A 311 -5.64 23.58 -15.53
C MET A 311 -5.73 22.15 -16.07
N ARG A 312 -6.91 21.64 -16.37
CA ARG A 312 -7.09 20.29 -16.93
C ARG A 312 -6.30 20.08 -18.20
N GLU A 313 -6.21 21.07 -19.08
CA GLU A 313 -5.35 21.00 -20.27
C GLU A 313 -3.87 20.80 -19.89
N ILE A 314 -3.42 21.40 -18.79
CA ILE A 314 -2.04 21.34 -18.32
C ILE A 314 -1.72 19.98 -17.65
N TRP A 315 -2.61 19.46 -16.80
CA TRP A 315 -2.33 18.23 -16.02
C TRP A 315 -2.92 16.95 -16.62
N SER A 316 -3.69 17.01 -17.70
CA SER A 316 -4.13 15.80 -18.43
C SER A 316 -3.07 15.24 -19.38
N GLY A 317 -1.96 15.96 -19.60
CA GLY A 317 -0.89 15.54 -20.50
C GLY A 317 -1.35 15.40 -21.95
N ALA A 318 -2.48 16.01 -22.34
CA ALA A 318 -2.91 16.03 -23.73
C ALA A 318 -1.89 16.86 -24.52
N ASP A 319 -1.17 16.21 -25.43
CA ASP A 319 -0.36 16.89 -26.42
C ASP A 319 -1.25 17.95 -27.10
N HIS A 320 -0.86 19.22 -26.96
CA HIS A 320 -1.28 20.23 -27.91
C HIS A 320 -0.69 19.81 -29.27
N VAL A 321 -1.43 18.99 -30.02
CA VAL A 321 -1.27 18.92 -31.46
C VAL A 321 -1.78 20.25 -31.99
N ALA A 322 -0.91 21.25 -31.95
CA ALA A 322 -1.05 22.45 -32.73
C ALA A 322 -0.73 22.06 -34.18
N GLU A 323 -1.77 21.90 -35.00
CA GLU A 323 -1.88 22.50 -36.34
C GLU A 323 -3.35 22.54 -36.79
#